data_AF-A0A399GEI3-F1
#
_entry.id   AF-A0A399GEI3-F1
#
_cell.length_a   1.000
_cell.length_b   1.000
_cell.length_c   1.000
_cell.angle_alpha   90.00
_cell.angle_beta   90.00
_cell.angle_gamma   90.00
#
_symmetry.space_group_name_H-M   'P 1'
#
loop_
_entity.id
_entity.type
_entity.pdbx_description
1 polymer ?
#
loop_
_entity_poly.entity_id
_entity_poly.type
_entity_poly.pdbx_seq_one_letter_code
_entity_poly.pdbx_strand_id
1 'polypeptide(L)'
;MYFSNILPVVFAAAAIAAPTTMNGRGEEGCVPTSYTISDYKLVTSPTSGSVDFTFKSVFPTGSTIDDPVQVGAHCSGSGTSVPNSNECQVANRRLLFDLRGPQDEAYYQITHSWTCSGNQWLSGNAIKVDSLECHNEGDKRVCTGGPQTFAPQNVRKVCNLPQC
;
A
#
# COMPACT_ATOMS: atom_id res chain seq x y z
N MET A 1 -67.62 -15.43 16.18
CA MET A 1 -66.50 -15.49 15.22
C MET A 1 -65.34 -14.74 15.83
N TYR A 2 -64.27 -15.43 16.21
CA TYR A 2 -63.03 -14.83 16.70
C TYR A 2 -61.93 -15.08 15.65
N PHE A 3 -61.26 -14.01 15.26
CA PHE A 3 -60.14 -14.01 14.30
C PHE A 3 -58.87 -14.54 14.97
N SER A 4 -58.12 -15.39 14.27
CA SER A 4 -56.72 -15.69 14.61
C SER A 4 -55.87 -15.61 13.35
N ASN A 5 -55.14 -14.50 13.21
CA ASN A 5 -54.01 -14.37 12.27
C ASN A 5 -52.75 -14.83 12.99
N ILE A 6 -52.02 -15.81 12.44
CA ILE A 6 -50.72 -16.25 12.94
C ILE A 6 -49.65 -15.68 11.98
N LEU A 7 -48.82 -14.76 12.49
CA LEU A 7 -47.63 -14.25 11.81
C LEU A 7 -46.43 -15.17 12.09
N PRO A 8 -45.60 -15.52 11.10
CA PRO A 8 -44.39 -16.31 11.31
C PRO A 8 -43.22 -15.38 11.69
N VAL A 9 -42.44 -15.75 12.70
CA VAL A 9 -41.16 -15.10 13.00
C VAL A 9 -40.05 -16.10 12.74
N VAL A 10 -39.31 -15.89 11.65
CA VAL A 10 -38.07 -16.62 11.34
C VAL A 10 -36.91 -15.76 11.85
N PHE A 11 -36.27 -16.19 12.94
CA PHE A 11 -35.01 -15.60 13.39
C PHE A 11 -33.86 -16.23 12.60
N ALA A 12 -33.32 -15.49 11.62
CA ALA A 12 -32.03 -15.81 11.03
C ALA A 12 -30.92 -15.34 11.99
N ALA A 13 -30.28 -16.28 12.68
CA ALA A 13 -29.06 -16.00 13.43
C ALA A 13 -27.90 -15.82 12.44
N ALA A 14 -27.59 -14.57 12.10
CA ALA A 14 -26.34 -14.25 11.43
C ALA A 14 -25.21 -14.42 12.45
N ALA A 15 -24.43 -15.50 12.32
CA ALA A 15 -23.17 -15.65 13.03
C ALA A 15 -22.20 -14.59 12.50
N ILE A 16 -22.02 -13.50 13.25
CA ILE A 16 -20.98 -12.52 13.00
C ILE A 16 -19.66 -13.18 13.41
N ALA A 17 -18.94 -13.74 12.45
CA ALA A 17 -17.53 -14.08 12.64
C ALA A 17 -16.76 -12.76 12.80
N ALA A 18 -16.44 -12.38 14.03
CA ALA A 18 -15.57 -11.26 14.31
C ALA A 18 -14.14 -11.62 13.86
N PRO A 19 -13.42 -10.74 13.15
CA PRO A 19 -12.00 -10.95 12.89
C PRO A 19 -11.24 -10.89 14.22
N THR A 20 -10.61 -12.00 14.60
CA THR A 20 -9.61 -12.05 15.65
C THR A 20 -8.45 -11.14 15.28
N THR A 21 -8.39 -9.95 15.88
CA THR A 21 -7.16 -9.15 15.94
C THR A 21 -6.67 -9.15 17.38
N MET A 22 -5.99 -10.25 17.76
CA MET A 22 -5.15 -10.25 18.95
C MET A 22 -3.79 -9.65 18.59
N ASN A 23 -3.73 -8.34 18.34
CA ASN A 23 -2.45 -7.64 18.40
C ASN A 23 -2.14 -7.40 19.87
N GLY A 24 -1.10 -8.05 20.39
CA GLY A 24 -0.57 -7.71 21.71
C GLY A 24 -0.15 -6.24 21.72
N ARG A 25 -0.45 -5.51 22.80
CA ARG A 25 -0.13 -4.07 22.97
C ARG A 25 1.31 -3.64 22.66
N GLY A 26 2.26 -4.58 22.55
CA GLY A 26 3.65 -4.30 22.16
C GLY A 26 3.92 -4.25 20.64
N GLU A 27 2.97 -4.72 19.82
CA GLU A 27 3.14 -4.77 18.35
C GLU A 27 2.59 -3.53 17.64
N GLU A 28 1.80 -2.70 18.32
CA GLU A 28 1.23 -1.46 17.76
C GLU A 28 2.32 -0.47 17.31
N GLY A 29 3.44 -0.41 18.04
CA GLY A 29 4.58 0.44 17.68
C GLY A 29 5.40 -0.07 16.49
N CYS A 30 5.18 -1.31 16.06
CA CYS A 30 5.80 -1.91 14.87
C CYS A 30 4.99 -1.69 13.60
N VAL A 31 3.83 -1.06 13.68
CA VAL A 31 2.97 -0.76 12.53
C VAL A 31 3.19 0.71 12.14
N PRO A 32 3.50 1.01 10.86
CA PRO A 32 3.59 2.40 10.45
C PRO A 32 2.25 3.10 10.64
N THR A 33 2.27 4.38 10.99
CA THR A 33 1.08 5.22 11.13
C THR A 33 0.63 5.80 9.80
N SER A 34 1.58 6.06 8.90
CA SER A 34 1.30 6.61 7.57
C SER A 34 2.40 6.29 6.57
N TYR A 35 2.00 6.26 5.30
CA TYR A 35 2.90 6.32 4.16
C TYR A 35 2.67 7.62 3.40
N THR A 36 3.71 8.12 2.75
CA THR A 36 3.61 9.29 1.87
C THR A 36 4.35 9.00 0.56
N ILE A 37 3.67 9.23 -0.56
CA ILE A 37 4.28 9.34 -1.89
C ILE A 37 4.46 10.83 -2.19
N SER A 38 5.65 11.25 -2.58
CA SER A 38 5.96 12.62 -3.01
C SER A 38 6.71 12.62 -4.34
N ASP A 39 6.82 13.80 -4.95
CA ASP A 39 7.62 14.04 -6.16
C ASP A 39 7.24 13.09 -7.30
N TYR A 40 5.96 12.72 -7.39
CA TYR A 40 5.48 11.73 -8.35
C TYR A 40 5.51 12.31 -9.76
N LYS A 41 6.12 11.56 -10.67
CA LYS A 41 6.15 11.86 -12.10
C LYS A 41 5.95 10.58 -12.90
N LEU A 42 4.96 10.60 -13.78
CA LEU A 42 4.71 9.57 -14.77
C LEU A 42 4.84 10.19 -16.16
N VAL A 43 5.65 9.56 -17.02
CA VAL A 43 5.79 9.92 -18.42
C VAL A 43 5.41 8.71 -19.26
N THR A 44 4.44 8.87 -20.14
CA THR A 44 3.98 7.81 -21.05
C THR A 44 3.99 8.29 -22.49
N SER A 45 4.16 7.37 -23.42
CA SER A 45 4.08 7.57 -24.87
C SER A 45 3.61 6.27 -25.52
N PRO A 46 3.34 6.23 -26.84
CA PRO A 46 2.96 4.99 -27.50
C PRO A 46 3.99 3.85 -27.40
N THR A 47 5.26 4.16 -27.12
CA THR A 47 6.37 3.19 -27.15
C THR A 47 7.17 3.11 -25.85
N SER A 48 6.86 3.94 -24.85
CA SER A 48 7.58 3.95 -23.58
C SER A 48 6.71 4.41 -22.40
N GLY A 49 7.07 3.95 -21.21
CA GLY A 49 6.54 4.40 -19.94
C GLY A 49 7.66 4.50 -18.91
N SER A 50 7.65 5.56 -18.10
CA SER A 50 8.56 5.74 -16.97
C SER A 50 7.84 6.39 -15.80
N VAL A 51 8.07 5.87 -14.61
CA VAL A 51 7.57 6.45 -13.35
C VAL A 51 8.74 6.76 -12.43
N ASP A 52 8.59 7.82 -11.66
CA ASP A 52 9.51 8.29 -10.64
C ASP A 52 8.71 8.83 -9.45
N PHE A 53 9.07 8.46 -8.21
CA PHE A 53 8.50 9.02 -6.99
C PHE A 53 9.37 8.74 -5.76
N THR A 54 9.15 9.50 -4.70
CA THR A 54 9.71 9.20 -3.37
C THR A 54 8.62 8.59 -2.48
N PHE A 55 8.95 7.53 -1.75
CA PHE A 55 8.06 6.89 -0.80
C PHE A 55 8.66 6.96 0.61
N LYS A 56 7.87 7.36 1.59
CA LYS A 56 8.31 7.50 2.98
C LYS A 56 7.35 6.82 3.95
N SER A 57 7.91 6.08 4.91
CA SER A 57 7.19 5.49 6.04
C SER A 57 7.32 6.33 7.30
N VAL A 58 6.27 6.34 8.11
CA VAL A 58 6.26 6.97 9.44
C VAL A 58 5.72 5.97 10.44
N PHE A 59 6.35 5.89 11.60
CA PHE A 59 5.97 4.99 12.69
C PHE A 59 5.72 5.76 13.98
N PRO A 60 5.01 5.16 14.95
CA PRO A 60 4.91 5.70 16.30
C PRO A 60 6.30 5.80 16.96
N THR A 61 6.48 6.75 17.87
CA THR A 61 7.69 6.84 18.69
C THR A 61 7.73 5.73 19.74
N GLY A 62 8.93 5.21 20.05
CA GLY A 62 9.14 4.29 21.18
C GLY A 62 9.37 2.82 20.83
N SER A 63 9.37 2.45 19.54
CA SER A 63 9.75 1.12 19.08
C SER A 63 11.09 1.11 18.37
N THR A 64 11.83 0.01 18.52
CA THR A 64 13.08 -0.23 17.80
C THR A 64 12.75 -0.73 16.40
N ILE A 65 12.64 0.21 15.46
CA ILE A 65 12.34 -0.04 14.05
C ILE A 65 13.63 0.08 13.25
N ASP A 66 13.89 -0.91 12.41
CA ASP A 66 14.89 -0.88 11.37
C ASP A 66 14.16 -0.83 10.03
N ASP A 67 14.03 0.40 9.51
CA ASP A 67 13.40 0.69 8.24
C ASP A 67 14.09 1.87 7.51
N PRO A 68 14.88 1.62 6.44
CA PRO A 68 15.50 2.68 5.65
C PRO A 68 14.47 3.50 4.86
N VAL A 69 13.22 3.04 4.73
CA VAL A 69 12.17 3.80 4.04
C VAL A 69 11.72 5.01 4.88
N GLN A 70 12.03 5.06 6.18
CA GLN A 70 11.71 6.20 7.05
C GLN A 70 12.41 7.50 6.63
N VAL A 71 13.56 7.41 5.94
CA VAL A 71 14.29 8.59 5.43
C VAL A 71 13.83 9.01 4.03
N GLY A 72 12.96 8.25 3.38
CA GLY A 72 12.53 8.44 2.00
C GLY A 72 13.29 7.52 1.04
N ALA A 73 12.54 6.69 0.33
CA ALA A 73 13.01 5.76 -0.69
C ALA A 73 12.67 6.30 -2.07
N HIS A 74 13.67 6.43 -2.94
CA HIS A 74 13.42 6.78 -4.33
C HIS A 74 13.01 5.54 -5.13
N CYS A 75 11.89 5.63 -5.84
CA CYS A 75 11.31 4.54 -6.63
C CYS A 75 11.22 4.98 -8.09
N SER A 76 11.83 4.22 -8.99
CA SER A 76 11.73 4.47 -10.41
C SER A 76 11.65 3.18 -11.22
N GLY A 77 11.06 3.28 -12.40
CA GLY A 77 10.93 2.16 -13.34
C GLY A 77 10.63 2.68 -14.73
N SER A 78 11.32 2.16 -15.74
CA SER A 78 11.20 2.61 -17.13
C SER A 78 11.34 1.47 -18.13
N GLY A 79 10.54 1.49 -19.19
CA GLY A 79 10.58 0.49 -20.26
C GLY A 79 9.64 0.85 -21.41
N THR A 80 9.30 -0.14 -22.25
CA THR A 80 8.24 0.02 -23.26
C THR A 80 6.86 0.31 -22.63
N SER A 81 6.67 -0.24 -21.44
CA SER A 81 5.72 0.20 -20.41
C SER A 81 6.46 0.18 -19.08
N VAL A 82 5.92 0.84 -18.05
CA VAL A 82 6.49 0.71 -16.69
C VAL A 82 6.49 -0.78 -16.30
N PRO A 83 7.65 -1.39 -16.00
CA PRO A 83 7.71 -2.82 -15.70
C PRO A 83 7.06 -3.11 -14.34
N ASN A 84 6.93 -4.39 -14.00
CA ASN A 84 6.54 -4.85 -12.67
C ASN A 84 7.77 -5.30 -11.88
N SER A 85 7.59 -5.49 -10.57
CA SER A 85 8.59 -5.93 -9.61
C SER A 85 9.79 -4.98 -9.54
N ASN A 86 9.51 -3.69 -9.64
CA ASN A 86 10.50 -2.64 -9.53
C ASN A 86 10.99 -2.53 -8.09
N GLU A 87 12.29 -2.45 -7.92
CA GLU A 87 12.94 -2.23 -6.63
C GLU A 87 13.23 -0.74 -6.46
N CYS A 88 12.74 -0.18 -5.36
CA CYS A 88 13.12 1.18 -4.97
C CYS A 88 14.54 1.18 -4.40
N GLN A 89 15.22 2.32 -4.50
CA GLN A 89 16.59 2.53 -4.05
C GLN A 89 16.67 2.59 -2.51
N VAL A 90 16.54 1.42 -1.89
CA VAL A 90 16.72 1.20 -0.46
C VAL A 90 17.47 -0.10 -0.23
N ALA A 91 18.22 -0.17 0.88
CA ALA A 91 18.96 -1.37 1.23
C ALA A 91 18.02 -2.58 1.37
N ASN A 92 18.54 -3.76 1.01
CA ASN A 92 17.90 -5.06 1.23
C ASN A 92 16.54 -5.23 0.56
N ARG A 93 16.28 -4.55 -0.57
CA ARG A 93 15.05 -4.73 -1.38
C ARG A 93 13.77 -4.56 -0.55
N ARG A 94 13.78 -3.63 0.40
CA ARG A 94 12.70 -3.47 1.39
C ARG A 94 11.43 -2.84 0.85
N LEU A 95 11.50 -2.24 -0.34
CA LEU A 95 10.36 -1.57 -0.98
C LEU A 95 10.30 -1.93 -2.46
N LEU A 96 9.15 -2.47 -2.86
CA LEU A 96 8.83 -2.85 -4.24
C LEU A 96 7.55 -2.17 -4.70
N PHE A 97 7.45 -1.94 -6.01
CA PHE A 97 6.20 -1.54 -6.63
C PHE A 97 5.89 -2.26 -7.95
N ASP A 98 4.61 -2.50 -8.16
CA ASP A 98 4.03 -3.11 -9.36
C ASP A 98 2.84 -2.27 -9.85
N LEU A 99 2.54 -2.30 -11.13
CA LEU A 99 1.30 -1.79 -11.68
C LEU A 99 0.12 -2.71 -11.31
N ARG A 100 -1.00 -2.12 -10.92
CA ARG A 100 -2.29 -2.81 -10.70
C ARG A 100 -3.29 -2.62 -11.84
N GLY A 101 -2.94 -1.84 -12.84
CA GLY A 101 -3.77 -1.55 -13.99
C GLY A 101 -2.94 -0.89 -15.10
N PRO A 102 -3.60 -0.28 -16.10
CA PRO A 102 -2.94 0.54 -17.11
C PRO A 102 -2.03 1.59 -16.47
N GLN A 103 -0.86 1.82 -17.06
CA GLN A 103 0.15 2.73 -16.49
C GLN A 103 -0.33 4.17 -16.36
N ASP A 104 -1.22 4.62 -17.24
CA ASP A 104 -1.86 5.94 -17.24
C ASP A 104 -2.86 6.14 -16.10
N GLU A 105 -3.29 5.07 -15.43
CA GLU A 105 -4.10 5.17 -14.22
C GLU A 105 -3.28 5.47 -12.96
N ALA A 106 -1.94 5.42 -13.01
CA ALA A 106 -1.08 5.60 -11.84
C ALA A 106 -1.49 4.74 -10.63
N TYR A 107 -1.94 3.51 -10.89
CA TYR A 107 -2.42 2.59 -9.86
C TYR A 107 -1.38 1.51 -9.57
N TYR A 108 -0.86 1.50 -8.34
CA TYR A 108 0.25 0.66 -7.93
C TYR A 108 -0.09 -0.28 -6.78
N GLN A 109 0.62 -1.40 -6.74
CA GLN A 109 0.78 -2.24 -5.58
C GLN A 109 2.14 -1.90 -4.97
N ILE A 110 2.15 -1.34 -3.76
CA ILE A 110 3.38 -1.11 -3.00
C ILE A 110 3.54 -2.21 -1.97
N THR A 111 4.67 -2.90 -2.01
CA THR A 111 5.04 -3.91 -1.02
C THR A 111 6.21 -3.38 -0.21
N HIS A 112 5.99 -3.18 1.09
CA HIS A 112 6.98 -2.60 2.00
C HIS A 112 7.26 -3.59 3.15
N SER A 113 8.52 -3.87 3.41
CA SER A 113 8.98 -4.74 4.50
C SER A 113 9.99 -4.04 5.39
N TRP A 114 9.90 -4.30 6.69
CA TRP A 114 10.78 -3.72 7.70
C TRP A 114 11.03 -4.71 8.83
N THR A 115 11.99 -4.37 9.69
CA THR A 115 12.25 -5.13 10.92
C THR A 115 11.81 -4.30 12.12
N CYS A 116 11.12 -4.89 13.08
CA CYS A 116 10.79 -4.25 14.34
C CYS A 116 10.92 -5.24 15.49
N SER A 117 11.68 -4.85 16.51
CA SER A 117 11.94 -5.70 17.69
C SER A 117 12.40 -7.11 17.31
N GLY A 118 13.30 -7.21 16.32
CA GLY A 118 13.85 -8.48 15.82
C GLY A 118 12.93 -9.32 14.93
N ASN A 119 11.70 -8.87 14.67
CA ASN A 119 10.75 -9.58 13.81
C ASN A 119 10.62 -8.87 12.46
N GLN A 120 10.44 -9.65 11.39
CA GLN A 120 10.17 -9.10 10.07
C GLN A 120 8.67 -8.81 9.92
N TRP A 121 8.37 -7.69 9.29
CA TRP A 121 7.02 -7.21 9.02
C TRP A 121 6.86 -6.88 7.54
N LEU A 122 5.63 -6.88 7.07
CA LEU A 122 5.27 -6.61 5.69
C LEU A 122 3.94 -5.88 5.62
N SER A 123 3.81 -4.97 4.66
CA SER A 123 2.54 -4.38 4.25
C SER A 123 2.38 -4.46 2.74
N GLY A 124 1.13 -4.51 2.29
CA GLY A 124 0.77 -4.50 0.88
C GLY A 124 -0.33 -3.47 0.65
N ASN A 125 0.00 -2.41 -0.07
CA ASN A 125 -0.87 -1.25 -0.25
C ASN A 125 -1.24 -1.12 -1.73
N ALA A 126 -2.53 -1.15 -2.02
CA ALA A 126 -3.03 -0.78 -3.34
C ALA A 126 -3.30 0.73 -3.33
N ILE A 127 -2.52 1.50 -4.08
CA ILE A 127 -2.60 2.97 -4.06
C ILE A 127 -2.70 3.51 -5.47
N LYS A 128 -3.78 4.25 -5.74
CA LYS A 128 -3.91 5.07 -6.93
C LYS A 128 -3.41 6.47 -6.57
N VAL A 129 -2.50 7.00 -7.38
CA VAL A 129 -2.01 8.36 -7.16
C VAL A 129 -3.12 9.34 -7.55
N ASP A 130 -3.60 10.08 -6.56
CA ASP A 130 -4.70 11.03 -6.73
C ASP A 130 -4.17 12.41 -7.18
N SER A 131 -5.05 13.24 -7.72
CA SER A 131 -4.75 14.65 -8.09
C SER A 131 -3.59 14.82 -9.08
N LEU A 132 -3.57 14.00 -10.14
CA LEU A 132 -2.58 14.13 -11.19
C LEU A 132 -2.85 15.36 -12.08
N GLU A 133 -1.84 16.20 -12.23
CA GLU A 133 -1.80 17.24 -13.25
C GLU A 133 -1.05 16.70 -14.46
N CYS A 134 -1.74 16.63 -15.60
CA CYS A 134 -1.16 16.05 -16.80
C CYS A 134 -1.20 17.02 -17.98
N HIS A 135 -0.10 17.12 -18.71
CA HIS A 135 0.01 17.82 -19.97
C HIS A 135 0.70 16.96 -21.04
N ASN A 136 0.56 17.35 -22.29
CA ASN A 136 1.21 16.68 -23.40
C ASN A 136 2.45 17.47 -23.83
N GLU A 137 3.54 16.75 -24.07
CA GLU A 137 4.80 17.26 -24.62
C GLU A 137 5.14 16.44 -25.87
N GLY A 138 4.67 16.91 -27.04
CA GLY A 138 4.81 16.14 -28.28
C GLY A 138 3.96 14.87 -28.25
N ASP A 139 4.61 13.71 -28.38
CA ASP A 139 3.99 12.38 -28.31
C ASP A 139 3.94 11.81 -26.88
N LYS A 140 4.46 12.55 -25.90
CA LYS A 140 4.49 12.15 -24.50
C LYS A 140 3.36 12.80 -23.71
N ARG A 141 2.80 12.06 -22.78
CA ARG A 141 1.96 12.57 -21.70
C ARG A 141 2.79 12.58 -20.42
N VAL A 142 2.95 13.75 -19.83
CA VAL A 142 3.65 13.95 -18.56
C VAL A 142 2.59 14.23 -17.51
N CYS A 143 2.56 13.42 -16.45
CA CYS A 143 1.69 13.58 -15.30
C CYS A 143 2.53 13.74 -14.04
N THR A 144 2.22 14.74 -13.21
CA THR A 144 2.85 14.95 -11.91
C THR A 144 1.81 14.92 -10.81
N GLY A 145 2.20 14.53 -9.59
CA GLY A 145 1.28 14.49 -8.46
C GLY A 145 1.96 14.47 -7.10
N GLY A 146 1.13 14.48 -6.06
CA GLY A 146 1.54 14.42 -4.67
C GLY A 146 1.96 15.77 -4.06
N PRO A 147 2.33 15.76 -2.76
CA PRO A 147 2.42 14.59 -1.90
C PRO A 147 1.04 14.01 -1.56
N GLN A 148 0.94 12.68 -1.48
CA GLN A 148 -0.25 11.94 -1.05
C GLN A 148 0.10 11.07 0.14
N THR A 149 -0.62 11.27 1.24
CA THR A 149 -0.46 10.49 2.47
C THR A 149 -1.63 9.53 2.65
N PHE A 150 -1.35 8.30 3.05
CA PHE A 150 -2.36 7.27 3.26
C PHE A 150 -1.99 6.33 4.41
N ALA A 151 -3.00 5.66 4.95
CA ALA A 151 -2.82 4.69 6.02
C ALA A 151 -2.29 3.35 5.47
N PRO A 152 -1.39 2.66 6.20
CA PRO A 152 -0.93 1.33 5.81
C PRO A 152 -2.07 0.31 5.77
N GLN A 153 -1.99 -0.60 4.80
CA GLN A 153 -2.93 -1.69 4.57
C GLN A 153 -2.23 -3.04 4.57
N ASN A 154 -2.98 -4.10 4.89
CA ASN A 154 -2.51 -5.49 4.89
C ASN A 154 -1.19 -5.69 5.66
N VAL A 155 -1.03 -4.95 6.76
CA VAL A 155 0.14 -5.03 7.65
C VAL A 155 0.09 -6.34 8.40
N ARG A 156 1.18 -7.09 8.35
CA ARG A 156 1.33 -8.35 9.07
C ARG A 156 2.78 -8.60 9.44
N LYS A 157 2.96 -9.34 10.53
CA LYS A 157 4.23 -9.96 10.87
C LYS A 157 4.50 -11.11 9.89
N VAL A 158 5.75 -11.26 9.45
CA VAL A 158 6.17 -12.40 8.63
C VAL A 158 6.55 -13.53 9.59
N CYS A 159 5.81 -14.63 9.54
CA CYS A 159 6.10 -15.83 10.31
C CYS A 159 6.57 -16.95 9.40
N ASN A 160 7.52 -17.75 9.89
CA ASN A 160 8.04 -18.93 9.19
C ASN A 160 7.06 -20.13 9.22
N LEU A 161 5.89 -19.97 9.86
CA LEU A 161 4.83 -20.96 10.00
C LEU A 161 3.46 -20.31 9.70
N PRO A 162 2.44 -21.09 9.28
CA PRO A 162 1.12 -20.58 8.91
C PRO A 162 0.34 -19.89 10.04
N GLN A 163 0.82 -19.95 11.28
CA GLN A 163 0.30 -19.12 12.38
C GLN A 163 1.43 -18.30 13.00
N CYS A 164 1.22 -16.98 12.92
CA CYS A 164 1.55 -16.03 13.98
C CYS A 164 0.34 -16.01 14.93
#